data_AF-A0A1M5BZL0-F1
#
_entry.id   AF-A0A1M5BZL0-F1
#
_cell.length_a   1.000
_cell.length_b   1.000
_cell.length_c   1.000
_cell.angle_alpha   90.00
_cell.angle_beta   90.00
_cell.angle_gamma   90.00
#
_symmetry.space_group_name_H-M   'P 1'
#
loop_
_entity.id
_entity.type
_entity.pdbx_description
1 polymer ?
#
loop_
_entity_poly.entity_id
_entity_poly.type
_entity_poly.pdbx_seq_one_letter_code
_entity_poly.pdbx_strand_id
1 'polypeptide(L)'
;MLLFSTVLFVDGNPVGYQVFEENDQLILNPAENPSREIVPPRLSASQSSGSWKVEGTLNRDLIDQVIEDINYSNCLPKNGLSAAP
;
A
#
# COMPACT_ATOMS: atom_id res chain seq x y z
N MET A 1 5.55 -12.11 2.08
CA MET A 1 5.49 -11.87 3.54
C MET A 1 4.62 -10.64 3.80
N LEU A 2 3.72 -10.64 4.80
CA LEU A 2 2.97 -9.41 5.16
C LEU A 2 3.96 -8.39 5.73
N LEU A 3 3.97 -7.17 5.19
CA LEU A 3 4.83 -6.09 5.66
C LEU A 3 4.11 -5.16 6.61
N PHE A 4 3.01 -4.57 6.15
CA PHE A 4 2.22 -3.61 6.91
C PHE A 4 0.78 -3.56 6.39
N SER A 5 -0.07 -2.80 7.07
CA SER A 5 -1.42 -2.48 6.60
C SER A 5 -1.55 -0.97 6.49
N THR A 6 -2.30 -0.51 5.48
CA THR A 6 -2.54 0.93 5.26
C THR A 6 -3.98 1.17 4.83
N VAL A 7 -4.44 2.42 4.89
CA VAL A 7 -5.75 2.84 4.40
C VAL A 7 -5.55 3.72 3.18
N LEU A 8 -6.11 3.32 2.05
CA LEU A 8 -6.09 4.08 0.81
C LEU A 8 -7.49 4.62 0.50
N PHE A 9 -7.56 5.80 -0.10
CA PHE A 9 -8.84 6.39 -0.51
C PHE A 9 -9.14 6.04 -1.97
N VAL A 10 -10.02 5.06 -2.18
CA VAL A 10 -10.50 4.67 -3.51
C VAL A 10 -11.81 5.39 -3.78
N ASP A 11 -11.84 6.26 -4.81
CA ASP A 11 -13.00 7.10 -5.13
C ASP A 11 -13.53 7.89 -3.91
N GLY A 12 -12.61 8.41 -3.10
CA GLY A 12 -12.92 9.18 -1.89
C GLY A 12 -13.36 8.34 -0.69
N ASN A 13 -13.38 7.02 -0.81
CA ASN A 13 -13.80 6.11 0.27
C ASN A 13 -12.58 5.42 0.89
N PRO A 14 -12.48 5.40 2.23
CA PRO A 14 -11.36 4.75 2.90
C PRO A 14 -11.48 3.23 2.77
N VAL A 15 -10.45 2.58 2.25
CA VAL A 15 -10.34 1.13 2.12
C VAL A 15 -9.06 0.67 2.79
N GLY A 16 -9.16 -0.32 3.67
CA GLY A 16 -8.01 -0.98 4.29
C GLY A 16 -7.34 -1.94 3.32
N TYR A 17 -6.02 -1.81 3.18
CA TYR A 17 -5.15 -2.63 2.37
C TYR A 17 -4.09 -3.32 3.22
N GLN A 18 -3.81 -4.58 2.87
CA GLN A 18 -2.68 -5.34 3.38
C GLN A 18 -1.59 -5.39 2.33
N VAL A 19 -0.38 -5.01 2.72
CA VAL A 19 0.79 -4.94 1.84
C VAL A 19 1.68 -6.16 2.07
N PHE A 20 1.91 -6.93 1.02
CA PHE A 20 2.73 -8.12 1.02
C PHE A 20 3.93 -7.93 0.10
N GLU A 21 5.08 -8.45 0.49
CA GLU A 21 6.22 -8.59 -0.41
C GLU A 21 6.20 -9.96 -1.09
N GLU A 22 6.23 -9.98 -2.42
CA GLU A 22 6.26 -11.18 -3.27
C GLU A 22 7.09 -10.92 -4.54
N ASN A 23 8.11 -11.75 -4.81
CA ASN A 23 8.96 -11.67 -6.02
C ASN A 23 9.51 -10.25 -6.33
N ASP A 24 10.10 -9.58 -5.33
CA ASP A 24 10.62 -8.20 -5.43
C ASP A 24 9.54 -7.15 -5.77
N GLN A 25 8.28 -7.47 -5.54
CA GLN A 25 7.14 -6.57 -5.72
C GLN A 25 6.32 -6.47 -4.43
N LEU A 26 5.72 -5.30 -4.24
CA LEU A 26 4.76 -5.06 -3.18
C LEU A 26 3.36 -5.28 -3.73
N ILE A 27 2.61 -6.20 -3.14
CA ILE A 27 1.25 -6.52 -3.49
C ILE A 27 0.33 -5.92 -2.44
N LEU A 28 -0.57 -5.02 -2.83
CA LEU A 28 -1.55 -4.42 -1.94
C LEU A 28 -2.90 -5.06 -2.22
N ASN A 29 -3.38 -5.87 -1.29
CA ASN A 29 -4.69 -6.52 -1.35
C ASN A 29 -5.69 -5.77 -0.47
N PRO A 30 -6.90 -5.49 -0.96
CA PRO A 30 -7.95 -4.95 -0.12
C PRO A 30 -8.35 -5.98 0.93
N ALA A 31 -8.38 -5.57 2.20
CA ALA A 31 -8.70 -6.41 3.35
C ALA A 31 -9.99 -5.97 4.04
N GLU A 32 -10.19 -4.65 4.21
CA GLU A 32 -11.38 -4.08 4.84
C GLU A 32 -11.98 -3.01 3.94
N ASN A 33 -13.25 -3.16 3.57
CA ASN A 33 -13.95 -2.18 2.76
C ASN A 33 -15.30 -1.83 3.40
N PRO A 34 -15.45 -0.62 3.97
CA PRO A 34 -16.70 -0.19 4.58
C PRO A 34 -17.81 0.08 3.55
N SER A 35 -17.44 0.33 2.28
CA SER A 35 -18.37 0.70 1.22
C SER A 35 -18.70 -0.49 0.32
N ARG A 36 -19.95 -0.96 0.33
CA ARG A 36 -20.40 -2.10 -0.51
C ARG A 36 -20.46 -1.78 -2.01
N GLU A 37 -20.51 -0.51 -2.38
CA GLU A 37 -20.66 -0.05 -3.77
C GLU A 37 -19.32 0.07 -4.50
N ILE A 38 -18.21 0.06 -3.76
CA ILE A 38 -16.87 0.25 -4.30
C ILE A 38 -16.18 -1.09 -4.31
N VAL A 39 -15.64 -1.45 -5.47
CA VAL A 39 -14.82 -2.64 -5.63
C VAL A 39 -13.37 -2.18 -5.64
N PRO A 40 -12.66 -2.28 -4.49
CA PRO A 40 -11.30 -1.79 -4.42
C PRO A 40 -10.39 -2.63 -5.33
N PRO A 41 -9.54 -1.98 -6.14
CA PRO A 41 -8.62 -2.71 -7.00
C PRO A 41 -7.55 -3.39 -6.16
N ARG A 42 -7.09 -4.56 -6.62
CA ARG A 42 -5.81 -5.11 -6.17
C ARG A 42 -4.70 -4.33 -6.86
N LEU A 43 -3.72 -3.88 -6.08
CA LEU A 43 -2.60 -3.08 -6.59
C LEU A 43 -1.30 -3.85 -6.46
N SER A 44 -0.34 -3.53 -7.32
CA SER A 44 1.04 -3.97 -7.20
C SER A 44 1.97 -2.78 -7.41
N ALA A 45 3.05 -2.72 -6.64
CA ALA A 45 4.07 -1.70 -6.76
C ALA A 45 5.43 -2.38 -6.92
N SER A 46 6.17 -1.96 -7.94
CA SER A 46 7.52 -2.45 -8.23
C SER A 46 8.46 -1.26 -8.38
N GLN A 47 9.70 -1.41 -7.95
CA GLN A 47 10.70 -0.37 -8.13
C GLN A 47 11.41 -0.60 -9.47
N SER A 48 11.40 0.39 -10.36
CA SER A 48 12.10 0.34 -11.63
C SER A 48 12.89 1.63 -11.85
N SER A 49 14.19 1.50 -12.08
CA SER A 49 15.09 2.64 -12.36
C SER A 49 15.04 3.77 -11.31
N GLY A 50 14.85 3.44 -10.03
CA GLY A 50 14.81 4.40 -8.93
C GLY A 50 13.44 5.04 -8.68
N SER A 51 12.41 4.70 -9.48
CA SER A 51 11.04 5.16 -9.30
C SER A 51 10.11 4.00 -8.96
N TRP A 52 9.10 4.26 -8.14
CA TRP A 52 8.01 3.32 -7.90
C TRP A 52 7.04 3.34 -9.07
N LYS A 53 6.76 2.16 -9.62
CA LYS A 53 5.71 1.93 -10.61
C LYS A 53 4.57 1.17 -9.95
N VAL A 54 3.38 1.76 -9.93
CA VAL A 54 2.16 1.15 -9.40
C VAL A 54 1.30 0.65 -10.56
N GLU A 55 0.76 -0.56 -10.44
CA GLU A 55 -0.12 -1.22 -11.39
C GLU A 55 -1.42 -1.68 -10.68
N GLY A 56 -2.47 -1.94 -11.47
CA GLY A 56 -3.80 -2.29 -10.95
C GLY A 56 -4.78 -1.12 -10.85
N THR A 57 -4.33 0.11 -11.14
CA THR A 57 -5.21 1.29 -11.23
C THR A 57 -4.66 2.29 -12.25
N LEU A 58 -5.55 3.14 -12.78
CA LEU A 58 -5.21 4.34 -13.56
C LEU A 58 -5.48 5.64 -12.78
N ASN A 59 -6.01 5.53 -11.56
CA ASN A 59 -6.29 6.68 -10.72
C ASN A 59 -4.98 7.22 -10.15
N ARG A 60 -4.63 8.45 -10.55
CA ARG A 60 -3.39 9.10 -10.16
C ARG A 60 -3.32 9.37 -8.67
N ASP A 61 -4.39 9.85 -8.04
CA ASP A 61 -4.43 10.12 -6.60
C ASP A 61 -4.16 8.85 -5.78
N LEU A 62 -4.71 7.70 -6.23
CA LEU A 62 -4.46 6.42 -5.60
C LEU A 62 -3.00 5.97 -5.78
N ILE A 63 -2.41 6.20 -6.94
CA ILE A 63 -1.00 5.89 -7.22
C ILE A 63 -0.08 6.73 -6.32
N ASP A 64 -0.31 8.04 -6.25
CA ASP A 64 0.47 8.96 -5.42
C ASP A 64 0.38 8.57 -3.93
N GLN A 65 -0.81 8.22 -3.42
CA GLN A 65 -0.98 7.70 -2.05
C GLN A 65 -0.17 6.42 -1.79
N VAL A 66 -0.21 5.45 -2.71
CA VAL A 66 0.53 4.19 -2.56
C VAL A 66 2.03 4.43 -2.51
N ILE A 67 2.55 5.29 -3.39
CA ILE A 67 3.98 5.62 -3.44
C ILE A 67 4.41 6.33 -2.16
N GLU A 68 3.59 7.26 -1.67
CA GLU A 68 3.84 7.97 -0.42
C GLU A 68 3.93 7.00 0.76
N ASP A 69 2.93 6.12 0.94
CA ASP A 69 2.90 5.12 2.01
C ASP A 69 4.07 4.15 1.96
N ILE A 70 4.45 3.68 0.75
CA ILE A 70 5.60 2.79 0.57
C ILE A 70 6.90 3.50 0.97
N ASN A 71 7.09 4.76 0.57
CA ASN A 71 8.28 5.52 0.92
C ASN A 71 8.35 5.77 2.43
N TYR A 72 7.24 6.16 3.07
CA TYR A 72 7.19 6.31 4.52
C TYR A 72 7.48 5.00 5.25
N SER A 73 6.90 3.88 4.79
CA SER A 73 7.10 2.57 5.39
C SER A 73 8.53 2.05 5.24
N ASN A 74 9.20 2.34 4.11
CA ASN A 74 10.62 2.03 3.92
C ASN A 74 11.56 2.94 4.73
N CYS A 75 11.11 4.15 5.07
CA CYS A 75 11.85 5.07 5.94
C CYS A 75 11.68 4.76 7.44
N LEU A 76 10.70 3.94 7.82
CA LEU A 76 10.54 3.52 9.21
C LEU A 76 11.57 2.42 9.55
N PRO A 77 12.41 2.61 10.58
CA PRO A 77 13.32 1.56 11.01
C PRO A 77 12.50 0.33 11.43
N LYS A 78 12.72 -0.81 10.77
CA LYS A 78 12.10 -2.11 11.08
C LYS A 78 12.37 -2.61 12.52
N ASN A 79 13.16 -1.88 13.32
CA ASN A 79 13.57 -2.20 14.70
C ASN A 79 13.14 -1.16 15.77
N GLY A 80 12.16 -0.31 15.50
CA GLY A 80 11.88 0.88 16.34
C GLY A 80 10.85 0.76 17.48
N LEU A 81 10.27 -0.41 17.77
CA LEU A 81 9.28 -0.57 18.85
C LEU A 81 9.75 -1.57 19.91
N SER A 82 10.94 -1.37 20.47
CA SER A 82 11.24 -1.89 21.81
C SER A 82 10.75 -0.86 22.82
N ALA A 83 9.52 -1.06 23.30
CA ALA A 83 9.06 -0.39 24.51
C ALA A 83 9.97 -0.87 25.66
N ALA A 84 10.76 0.05 26.21
CA ALA A 84 11.55 -0.19 27.42
C ALA A 84 10.62 -0.47 28.62
N PRO A 85 11.08 -1.27 29.60
CA PRO A 85 10.26 -1.85 30.69
C PRO A 85 9.73 -0.83 31.70
#